data_AF-A0A7L4J965-F1
#
_entry.id   AF-A0A7L4J965-F1
#
_cell.length_a   1.000
_cell.length_b   1.000
_cell.length_c   1.000
_cell.angle_alpha   90.00
_cell.angle_beta   90.00
_cell.angle_gamma   90.00
#
_symmetry.space_group_name_H-M   'P 1'
#
loop_
_entity.id
_entity.type
_entity.pdbx_description
1 polymer ?
#
loop_
_entity_poly.entity_id
_entity_poly.type
_entity_poly.pdbx_seq_one_letter_code
_entity_poly.pdbx_strand_id
1 'polypeptide(L)'
;ATLLPSTRVLLKRREVAEVERELQSQRQEFQQRMQRLAQRRQQLARRQEQHRDAVLRFESFLKAVAARRERALRREDEERARAAAERAEAARLQRELEQLQQHRERLARRLRSLRPFGDYLRDVLARMGQFQDVPAMLVHFGVLMGVRAALAREAEAEQELLAQGRAQLQRHRQDISTQLLGTRNELARLHARLEAARQEVLHWESCWTHIQSTAIQKTLLLGEIKLAVLNLFQQTTAQLRIPTDTAQDTKAQLDMV
;
A
#
# COMPACT_ATOMS: atom_id res chain seq x y z
N ALA A 1 -97.63 -117.83 54.33
CA ALA A 1 -97.67 -119.04 53.49
C ALA A 1 -96.25 -119.38 53.07
N THR A 2 -95.76 -120.54 53.53
CA THR A 2 -94.48 -121.16 53.16
C THR A 2 -94.50 -121.47 51.67
N LEU A 3 -93.85 -120.64 50.86
CA LEU A 3 -93.71 -120.88 49.41
C LEU A 3 -92.73 -122.04 49.21
N LEU A 4 -93.16 -123.08 48.47
CA LEU A 4 -92.34 -124.22 48.06
C LEU A 4 -91.03 -123.75 47.37
N PRO A 5 -89.89 -124.45 47.57
CA PRO A 5 -88.58 -124.07 47.00
C PRO A 5 -88.61 -123.83 45.48
N SER A 6 -89.41 -124.59 44.74
CA SER A 6 -89.55 -124.46 43.27
C SER A 6 -90.15 -123.13 42.79
N THR A 7 -91.09 -122.52 43.53
CA THR A 7 -91.71 -121.24 43.14
C THR A 7 -90.84 -120.04 43.52
N ARG A 8 -90.05 -120.12 44.60
CA ARG A 8 -89.02 -119.13 44.95
C ARG A 8 -87.88 -119.09 43.92
N VAL A 9 -87.47 -120.25 43.41
CA VAL A 9 -86.45 -120.35 42.35
C VAL A 9 -86.95 -119.73 41.04
N LEU A 10 -88.23 -119.93 40.68
CA LEU A 10 -88.82 -119.32 39.49
C LEU A 10 -88.95 -117.79 39.59
N LEU A 11 -89.36 -117.26 40.74
CA LEU A 11 -89.41 -115.81 40.98
C LEU A 11 -88.01 -115.20 40.98
N LYS A 12 -87.02 -115.84 41.63
CA LYS A 12 -85.62 -115.39 41.57
C LYS A 12 -85.03 -115.48 40.16
N ARG A 13 -85.40 -116.47 39.34
CA ARG A 13 -85.02 -116.54 37.92
C ARG A 13 -85.67 -115.43 37.09
N ARG A 14 -86.91 -115.05 37.38
CA ARG A 14 -87.57 -113.90 36.75
C ARG A 14 -86.92 -112.57 37.15
N GLU A 15 -86.64 -112.37 38.43
CA GLU A 15 -85.90 -111.20 38.94
C GLU A 15 -84.49 -111.13 38.33
N VAL A 16 -83.77 -112.25 38.24
CA VAL A 16 -82.46 -112.30 37.60
C VAL A 16 -82.56 -111.97 36.11
N ALA A 17 -83.58 -112.47 35.40
CA ALA A 17 -83.79 -112.13 34.00
C ALA A 17 -84.22 -110.67 33.77
N GLU A 18 -84.97 -110.07 34.68
CA GLU A 18 -85.33 -108.65 34.65
C GLU A 18 -84.12 -107.76 34.94
N VAL A 19 -83.32 -108.09 35.97
CA VAL A 19 -82.06 -107.40 36.29
C VAL A 19 -81.03 -107.58 35.17
N GLU A 20 -80.96 -108.75 34.52
CA GLU A 20 -80.09 -108.96 33.34
C GLU A 20 -80.54 -108.13 32.14
N ARG A 21 -81.86 -107.98 31.92
CA ARG A 21 -82.42 -107.11 30.87
C ARG A 21 -82.14 -105.63 31.16
N GLU A 22 -82.31 -105.18 32.40
CA GLU A 22 -81.97 -103.82 32.82
C GLU A 22 -80.46 -103.55 32.71
N LEU A 23 -79.62 -104.51 33.11
CA LEU A 23 -78.17 -104.42 32.97
C LEU A 23 -77.74 -104.39 31.50
N GLN A 24 -78.39 -105.16 30.62
CA GLN A 24 -78.18 -105.09 29.18
C GLN A 24 -78.60 -103.75 28.59
N SER A 25 -79.74 -103.20 29.02
CA SER A 25 -80.19 -101.86 28.64
C SER A 25 -79.18 -100.79 29.06
N GLN A 26 -78.75 -100.79 30.32
CA GLN A 26 -77.76 -99.85 30.84
C GLN A 26 -76.39 -99.99 30.14
N ARG A 27 -75.97 -101.23 29.81
CA ARG A 27 -74.75 -101.46 29.01
C ARG A 27 -74.87 -100.89 27.61
N GLN A 28 -76.02 -101.04 26.95
CA GLN A 28 -76.28 -100.45 25.63
C GLN A 28 -76.32 -98.91 25.70
N GLU A 29 -76.99 -98.33 26.68
CA GLU A 29 -77.02 -96.87 26.89
C GLU A 29 -75.64 -96.30 27.19
N PHE A 30 -74.85 -96.99 28.02
CA PHE A 30 -73.46 -96.62 28.31
C PHE A 30 -72.59 -96.70 27.05
N GLN A 31 -72.71 -97.77 26.25
CA GLN A 31 -72.03 -97.89 24.97
C GLN A 31 -72.41 -96.75 24.00
N GLN A 32 -73.69 -96.43 23.89
CA GLN A 32 -74.16 -95.32 23.05
C GLN A 32 -73.62 -93.97 23.55
N ARG A 33 -73.62 -93.72 24.87
CA ARG A 33 -73.01 -92.53 25.48
C ARG A 33 -71.52 -92.45 25.20
N MET A 34 -70.79 -93.55 25.34
CA MET A 34 -69.36 -93.62 25.05
C MET A 34 -69.05 -93.38 23.58
N GLN A 35 -69.85 -93.91 22.66
CA GLN A 35 -69.73 -93.63 21.22
C GLN A 35 -69.97 -92.15 20.91
N ARG A 36 -71.02 -91.54 21.48
CA ARG A 36 -71.28 -90.09 21.31
C ARG A 36 -70.15 -89.23 21.88
N LEU A 37 -69.61 -89.59 23.04
CA LEU A 37 -68.47 -88.91 23.65
C LEU A 37 -67.20 -89.06 22.80
N ALA A 38 -66.93 -90.25 22.26
CA ALA A 38 -65.80 -90.49 21.36
C ALA A 38 -65.91 -89.65 20.08
N GLN A 39 -67.09 -89.62 19.45
CA GLN A 39 -67.36 -88.78 18.29
C GLN A 39 -67.17 -87.29 18.60
N ARG A 40 -67.68 -86.82 19.76
CA ARG A 40 -67.56 -85.43 20.17
C ARG A 40 -66.11 -85.04 20.50
N ARG A 41 -65.32 -85.94 21.11
CA ARG A 41 -63.88 -85.77 21.31
C ARG A 41 -63.15 -85.64 19.97
N GLN A 42 -63.47 -86.49 19.00
CA GLN A 42 -62.86 -86.44 17.67
C GLN A 42 -63.22 -85.14 16.92
N GLN A 43 -64.47 -84.68 17.00
CA GLN A 43 -64.88 -83.39 16.42
C GLN A 43 -64.17 -82.21 17.08
N LEU A 44 -64.05 -82.20 18.42
CA LEU A 44 -63.34 -81.15 19.14
C LEU A 44 -61.86 -81.10 18.76
N ALA A 45 -61.20 -82.26 18.66
CA ALA A 45 -59.82 -82.35 18.21
C ALA A 45 -59.63 -81.77 16.80
N ARG A 46 -60.49 -82.14 15.84
CA ARG A 46 -60.48 -81.58 14.47
C ARG A 46 -60.70 -80.07 14.46
N ARG A 47 -61.65 -79.56 15.24
CA ARG A 47 -61.90 -78.11 15.34
C ARG A 47 -60.70 -77.37 15.95
N GLN A 48 -60.08 -77.94 16.98
CA GLN A 48 -58.90 -77.36 17.60
C GLN A 48 -57.73 -77.28 16.62
N GLU A 49 -57.52 -78.33 15.81
CA GLU A 49 -56.50 -78.37 14.76
C GLU A 49 -56.78 -77.33 13.66
N GLN A 50 -58.03 -77.24 13.18
CA GLN A 50 -58.45 -76.20 12.21
C GLN A 50 -58.22 -74.78 12.74
N HIS A 51 -58.50 -74.53 14.02
CA HIS A 51 -58.23 -73.24 14.65
C HIS A 51 -56.73 -72.97 14.75
N ARG A 52 -55.91 -73.96 15.11
CA ARG A 52 -54.44 -73.83 15.12
C ARG A 52 -53.90 -73.49 13.72
N ASP A 53 -54.37 -74.20 12.69
CA ASP A 53 -53.98 -73.93 11.31
C ASP A 53 -54.45 -72.55 10.82
N ALA A 54 -55.62 -72.10 11.25
CA ALA A 54 -56.11 -70.75 10.97
C ALA A 54 -55.21 -69.69 11.63
N VAL A 55 -54.84 -69.86 12.89
CA VAL A 55 -53.93 -68.94 13.60
C VAL A 55 -52.58 -68.87 12.91
N LEU A 56 -51.97 -70.00 12.56
CA LEU A 56 -50.69 -70.03 11.84
C LEU A 56 -50.78 -69.32 10.47
N ARG A 57 -51.89 -69.53 9.74
CA ARG A 57 -52.14 -68.82 8.47
C ARG A 57 -52.29 -67.31 8.69
N PHE A 58 -53.04 -66.89 9.71
CA PHE A 58 -53.18 -65.46 10.05
C PHE A 58 -51.85 -64.83 10.45
N GLU A 59 -51.04 -65.49 11.28
CA GLU A 59 -49.71 -65.01 11.64
C GLU A 59 -48.79 -64.87 10.41
N SER A 60 -48.80 -65.87 9.52
CA SER A 60 -48.02 -65.80 8.28
C SER A 60 -48.48 -64.65 7.37
N PHE A 61 -49.79 -64.41 7.30
CA PHE A 61 -50.37 -63.30 6.55
C PHE A 61 -49.97 -61.94 7.16
N LEU A 62 -50.06 -61.79 8.49
CA LEU A 62 -49.64 -60.57 9.18
C LEU A 62 -48.16 -60.27 8.97
N LYS A 63 -47.29 -61.29 9.06
CA LYS A 63 -45.86 -61.17 8.74
C LYS A 63 -45.64 -60.73 7.28
N ALA A 64 -46.36 -61.33 6.33
CA ALA A 64 -46.25 -60.97 4.91
C ALA A 64 -46.72 -59.52 4.64
N VAL A 65 -47.80 -59.08 5.27
CA VAL A 65 -48.31 -57.70 5.15
C VAL A 65 -47.35 -56.72 5.80
N ALA A 66 -46.83 -57.00 7.00
CA ALA A 66 -45.83 -56.17 7.67
C ALA A 66 -44.58 -56.01 6.80
N ALA A 67 -44.05 -57.11 6.24
CA ALA A 67 -42.90 -57.08 5.34
C ALA A 67 -43.17 -56.35 4.01
N ARG A 68 -44.41 -56.34 3.51
CA ARG A 68 -44.79 -55.51 2.35
C ARG A 68 -44.84 -54.03 2.72
N ARG A 69 -45.42 -53.69 3.88
CA ARG A 69 -45.48 -52.31 4.38
C ARG A 69 -44.08 -51.74 4.63
N GLU A 70 -43.20 -52.50 5.27
CA GLU A 70 -41.81 -52.11 5.51
C GLU A 70 -41.05 -51.85 4.19
N ARG A 71 -41.22 -52.72 3.19
CA ARG A 71 -40.63 -52.52 1.86
C ARG A 71 -41.19 -51.28 1.16
N ALA A 72 -42.49 -51.01 1.28
CA ALA A 72 -43.10 -49.81 0.70
C ALA A 72 -42.54 -48.54 1.36
N LEU A 73 -42.43 -48.52 2.69
CA LEU A 73 -41.85 -47.39 3.43
C LEU A 73 -40.39 -47.17 3.06
N ARG A 74 -39.57 -48.23 2.99
CA ARG A 74 -38.17 -48.11 2.55
C ARG A 74 -38.04 -47.53 1.14
N ARG A 75 -38.89 -47.96 0.20
CA ARG A 75 -38.90 -47.40 -1.16
C ARG A 75 -39.28 -45.93 -1.17
N GLU A 76 -40.29 -45.55 -0.39
CA GLU A 76 -40.71 -44.17 -0.25
C GLU A 76 -39.57 -43.31 0.34
N ASP A 77 -38.88 -43.79 1.36
CA ASP A 77 -37.74 -43.09 1.97
C ASP A 77 -36.55 -42.99 1.00
N GLU A 78 -36.24 -44.05 0.25
CA GLU A 78 -35.21 -44.05 -0.79
C GLU A 78 -35.54 -43.06 -1.91
N GLU A 79 -36.79 -43.02 -2.39
CA GLU A 79 -37.23 -42.06 -3.41
C GLU A 79 -37.18 -40.63 -2.90
N ARG A 80 -37.60 -40.39 -1.65
CA ARG A 80 -37.49 -39.06 -1.01
C ARG A 80 -36.03 -38.63 -0.88
N ALA A 81 -35.14 -39.53 -0.48
CA ALA A 81 -33.70 -39.24 -0.37
C ALA A 81 -33.09 -38.93 -1.74
N ARG A 82 -33.42 -39.70 -2.78
CA ARG A 82 -32.98 -39.44 -4.17
C ARG A 82 -33.48 -38.09 -4.67
N ALA A 83 -34.77 -37.81 -4.51
CA ALA A 83 -35.35 -36.53 -4.91
C ALA A 83 -34.74 -35.35 -4.15
N ALA A 84 -34.38 -35.52 -2.87
CA ALA A 84 -33.68 -34.49 -2.10
C ALA A 84 -32.25 -34.24 -2.61
N ALA A 85 -31.52 -35.31 -2.94
CA ALA A 85 -30.18 -35.21 -3.52
C ALA A 85 -30.20 -34.52 -4.88
N GLU A 86 -31.10 -34.92 -5.79
CA GLU A 86 -31.27 -34.29 -7.10
C GLU A 86 -31.64 -32.81 -6.98
N ARG A 87 -32.53 -32.44 -6.04
CA ARG A 87 -32.86 -31.02 -5.80
C ARG A 87 -31.67 -30.23 -5.28
N ALA A 88 -30.85 -30.81 -4.41
CA ALA A 88 -29.65 -30.16 -3.90
C ALA A 88 -28.61 -29.94 -5.01
N GLU A 89 -28.41 -30.93 -5.88
CA GLU A 89 -27.55 -30.82 -7.06
C GLU A 89 -28.07 -29.78 -8.05
N ALA A 90 -29.37 -29.80 -8.37
CA ALA A 90 -29.99 -28.79 -9.23
C ALA A 90 -29.81 -27.38 -8.67
N ALA A 91 -30.02 -27.18 -7.36
CA ALA A 91 -29.81 -25.89 -6.71
C ALA A 91 -28.33 -25.45 -6.76
N ARG A 92 -27.39 -26.38 -6.61
CA ARG A 92 -25.95 -26.10 -6.75
C ARG A 92 -25.62 -25.66 -8.18
N LEU A 93 -26.02 -26.43 -9.17
CA LEU A 93 -25.78 -26.13 -10.59
C LEU A 93 -26.41 -24.79 -11.00
N GLN A 94 -27.59 -24.47 -10.47
CA GLN A 94 -28.25 -23.20 -10.75
C GLN A 94 -27.46 -22.01 -10.20
N ARG A 95 -26.90 -22.11 -9.00
CA ARG A 95 -26.00 -21.08 -8.44
C ARG A 95 -24.72 -20.93 -9.26
N GLU A 96 -24.11 -22.04 -9.69
CA GLU A 96 -22.92 -22.01 -10.55
C GLU A 96 -23.23 -21.31 -11.90
N LEU A 97 -24.38 -21.61 -12.49
CA LEU A 97 -24.85 -20.99 -13.72
C LEU A 97 -25.09 -19.49 -13.57
N GLU A 98 -25.72 -19.06 -12.47
CA GLU A 98 -25.91 -17.63 -12.15
C GLU A 98 -24.57 -16.89 -12.02
N GLN A 99 -23.59 -17.49 -11.34
CA GLN A 99 -22.25 -16.92 -11.20
C GLN A 99 -21.55 -16.76 -12.56
N LEU A 100 -21.63 -17.79 -13.41
CA LEU A 100 -21.05 -17.75 -14.75
C LEU A 100 -21.74 -16.71 -15.63
N GLN A 101 -23.06 -16.55 -15.52
CA GLN A 101 -23.80 -15.52 -16.24
C GLN A 101 -23.37 -14.11 -15.80
N GLN A 102 -23.26 -13.86 -14.49
CA GLN A 102 -22.76 -12.59 -13.97
C GLN A 102 -21.34 -12.30 -14.45
N HIS A 103 -20.46 -13.31 -14.46
CA HIS A 103 -19.10 -13.17 -14.98
C HIS A 103 -19.10 -12.81 -16.46
N ARG A 104 -19.92 -13.50 -17.27
CA ARG A 104 -20.07 -13.24 -18.70
C ARG A 104 -20.59 -11.82 -18.95
N GLU A 105 -21.56 -11.35 -18.18
CA GLU A 105 -22.07 -9.98 -18.28
C GLU A 105 -21.00 -8.94 -17.95
N ARG A 106 -20.21 -9.17 -16.89
CA ARG A 106 -19.10 -8.28 -16.53
C ARG A 106 -18.07 -8.18 -17.66
N LEU A 107 -17.71 -9.32 -18.25
CA LEU A 107 -16.80 -9.35 -19.41
C LEU A 107 -17.42 -8.65 -20.62
N ALA A 108 -18.71 -8.88 -20.91
CA ALA A 108 -19.40 -8.23 -22.01
C ALA A 108 -19.46 -6.70 -21.84
N ARG A 109 -19.70 -6.20 -20.62
CA ARG A 109 -19.63 -4.76 -20.32
C ARG A 109 -18.23 -4.21 -20.56
N ARG A 110 -17.19 -4.92 -20.11
CA ARG A 110 -15.80 -4.51 -20.33
C ARG A 110 -15.46 -4.49 -21.82
N LEU A 111 -15.84 -5.50 -22.59
CA LEU A 111 -15.66 -5.54 -24.05
C LEU A 111 -16.39 -4.40 -24.75
N ARG A 112 -17.64 -4.09 -24.36
CA ARG A 112 -18.39 -2.94 -24.89
C ARG A 112 -17.67 -1.62 -24.61
N SER A 113 -17.13 -1.45 -23.40
CA SER A 113 -16.37 -0.24 -23.05
C SER A 113 -15.05 -0.11 -23.83
N LEU A 114 -14.43 -1.23 -24.19
CA LEU A 114 -13.16 -1.25 -24.93
C LEU A 114 -13.34 -1.16 -26.45
N ARG A 115 -14.53 -1.46 -26.96
CA ARG A 115 -14.84 -1.49 -28.40
C ARG A 115 -14.50 -0.18 -29.13
N PRO A 116 -14.87 1.02 -28.62
CA PRO A 116 -14.55 2.27 -29.30
C PRO A 116 -13.04 2.50 -29.48
N PHE A 117 -12.22 2.08 -28.50
CA PHE A 117 -10.77 2.18 -28.61
C PHE A 117 -10.22 1.24 -29.67
N GLY A 118 -10.75 0.02 -29.75
CA GLY A 118 -10.40 -0.93 -30.82
C GLY A 118 -10.81 -0.44 -32.21
N ASP A 119 -12.01 0.17 -32.33
CA ASP A 119 -12.48 0.80 -33.58
C ASP A 119 -11.56 1.95 -33.99
N TYR A 120 -11.26 2.86 -33.06
CA TYR A 120 -10.32 3.97 -33.28
C TYR A 120 -8.94 3.49 -33.73
N LEU A 121 -8.37 2.47 -33.08
CA LEU A 121 -7.05 1.94 -33.45
C LEU A 121 -7.06 1.30 -34.85
N ARG A 122 -8.16 0.66 -35.25
CA ARG A 122 -8.34 0.15 -36.61
C ARG A 122 -8.46 1.27 -37.64
N ASP A 123 -9.19 2.34 -37.32
CA ASP A 123 -9.30 3.50 -38.20
C ASP A 123 -7.94 4.21 -38.39
N VAL A 124 -7.17 4.36 -37.31
CA VAL A 124 -5.80 4.90 -37.37
C VAL A 124 -4.90 3.99 -38.20
N LEU A 125 -4.95 2.68 -37.97
CA LEU A 125 -4.19 1.70 -38.76
C LEU A 125 -4.50 1.84 -40.25
N ALA A 126 -5.78 1.91 -40.62
CA ALA A 126 -6.23 2.04 -42.00
C ALA A 126 -5.79 3.38 -42.63
N ARG A 127 -5.80 4.47 -41.87
CA ARG A 127 -5.34 5.80 -42.34
C ARG A 127 -3.83 5.85 -42.52
N MET A 128 -3.06 5.24 -41.62
CA MET A 128 -1.60 5.27 -41.69
C MET A 128 -1.06 4.34 -42.77
N GLY A 129 -1.66 3.16 -42.97
CA GLY A 129 -1.27 2.20 -44.01
C GLY A 129 0.15 1.64 -43.88
N GLN A 130 0.85 1.93 -42.78
CA GLN A 130 2.27 1.61 -42.57
C GLN A 130 2.50 0.34 -41.73
N PHE A 131 1.45 -0.17 -41.07
CA PHE A 131 1.55 -1.31 -40.16
C PHE A 131 0.60 -2.42 -40.61
N GLN A 132 1.01 -3.67 -40.37
CA GLN A 132 0.22 -4.86 -40.71
C GLN A 132 -1.00 -5.02 -39.81
N ASP A 133 -0.84 -4.76 -38.51
CA ASP A 133 -1.88 -4.88 -37.51
C ASP A 133 -1.71 -3.86 -36.36
N VAL A 134 -2.75 -3.75 -35.53
CA VAL A 134 -2.77 -2.85 -34.37
C VAL A 134 -1.65 -3.21 -33.36
N PRO A 135 -1.40 -4.49 -33.01
CA PRO A 135 -0.27 -4.85 -32.14
C PRO A 135 1.09 -4.37 -32.64
N ALA A 136 1.44 -4.57 -33.90
CA ALA A 136 2.72 -4.12 -34.48
C ALA A 136 2.85 -2.59 -34.40
N MET A 137 1.76 -1.86 -34.71
CA MET A 137 1.71 -0.41 -34.55
C MET A 137 1.96 0.01 -33.10
N LEU A 138 1.31 -0.63 -32.13
CA LEU A 138 1.48 -0.31 -30.70
C LEU A 138 2.89 -0.62 -30.20
N VAL A 139 3.52 -1.70 -30.67
CA VAL A 139 4.93 -2.01 -30.34
C VAL A 139 5.84 -0.90 -30.85
N HIS A 140 5.67 -0.47 -32.09
CA HIS A 140 6.46 0.62 -32.67
C HIS A 140 6.32 1.92 -31.87
N PHE A 141 5.08 2.33 -31.56
CA PHE A 141 4.85 3.51 -30.72
C PHE A 141 5.38 3.33 -29.29
N GLY A 142 5.33 2.12 -28.73
CA GLY A 142 5.93 1.80 -27.45
C GLY A 142 7.44 2.05 -27.44
N VAL A 143 8.14 1.60 -28.48
CA VAL A 143 9.58 1.87 -28.67
C VAL A 143 9.84 3.37 -28.81
N LEU A 144 9.09 4.07 -29.65
CA LEU A 144 9.24 5.53 -29.83
C LEU A 144 9.02 6.30 -28.54
N MET A 145 8.02 5.92 -27.73
CA MET A 145 7.79 6.53 -26.42
C MET A 145 8.95 6.26 -25.46
N GLY A 146 9.52 5.05 -25.49
CA GLY A 146 10.73 4.71 -24.74
C GLY A 146 11.93 5.57 -25.14
N VAL A 147 12.17 5.72 -26.44
CA VAL A 147 13.26 6.56 -26.97
C VAL A 147 13.05 8.02 -26.60
N ARG A 148 11.83 8.55 -26.74
CA ARG A 148 11.50 9.93 -26.34
C ARG A 148 11.76 10.16 -24.84
N ALA A 149 11.42 9.20 -23.99
CA ALA A 149 11.68 9.30 -22.56
C ALA A 149 13.17 9.27 -22.24
N ALA A 150 13.97 8.46 -22.95
CA ALA A 150 15.43 8.45 -22.79
C ALA A 150 16.06 9.79 -23.19
N LEU A 151 15.70 10.31 -24.38
CA LEU A 151 16.18 11.60 -24.86
C LEU A 151 15.79 12.77 -23.93
N ALA A 152 14.59 12.73 -23.34
CA ALA A 152 14.18 13.75 -22.37
C ALA A 152 15.07 13.75 -21.13
N ARG A 153 15.43 12.57 -20.62
CA ARG A 153 16.35 12.43 -19.46
C ARG A 153 17.75 12.90 -19.79
N GLU A 154 18.26 12.58 -20.97
CA GLU A 154 19.57 13.07 -21.43
C GLU A 154 19.57 14.60 -21.55
N ALA A 155 18.52 15.19 -22.13
CA ALA A 155 18.38 16.63 -22.24
C ALA A 155 18.28 17.33 -20.87
N GLU A 156 17.58 16.73 -19.91
CA GLU A 156 17.53 17.22 -18.52
C GLU A 156 18.92 17.17 -17.87
N ALA A 157 19.65 16.07 -18.01
CA ALA A 157 21.00 15.93 -17.48
C ALA A 157 21.98 16.95 -18.11
N GLU A 158 21.91 17.17 -19.43
CA GLU A 158 22.70 18.20 -20.10
C GLU A 158 22.35 19.61 -19.60
N GLN A 159 21.07 19.90 -19.38
CA GLN A 159 20.64 21.18 -18.80
C GLN A 159 21.17 21.38 -17.39
N GLU A 160 21.20 20.35 -16.55
CA GLU A 160 21.79 20.41 -15.23
C GLU A 160 23.30 20.70 -15.29
N LEU A 161 24.04 20.01 -16.16
CA LEU A 161 25.48 20.26 -16.36
C LEU A 161 25.73 21.69 -16.84
N LEU A 162 24.93 22.20 -17.78
CA LEU A 162 25.02 23.58 -18.25
C LEU A 162 24.69 24.58 -17.14
N ALA A 163 23.69 24.30 -16.31
CA ALA A 163 23.33 25.15 -15.17
C ALA A 163 24.46 25.20 -14.14
N GLN A 164 25.09 24.05 -13.84
CA GLN A 164 26.25 23.97 -12.96
C GLN A 164 27.44 24.77 -13.52
N GLY A 165 27.76 24.61 -14.81
CA GLY A 165 28.83 25.37 -15.47
C GLY A 165 28.58 26.87 -15.45
N ARG A 166 27.34 27.31 -15.70
CA ARG A 166 26.95 28.73 -15.58
C ARG A 166 27.10 29.25 -14.15
N ALA A 167 26.70 28.46 -13.15
CA ALA A 167 26.85 28.84 -11.75
C ALA A 167 28.33 28.97 -11.35
N GLN A 168 29.20 28.06 -11.80
CA GLN A 168 30.64 28.14 -11.58
C GLN A 168 31.25 29.38 -12.23
N LEU A 169 30.93 29.66 -13.49
CA LEU A 169 31.39 30.87 -14.18
C LEU A 169 30.95 32.13 -13.44
N GLN A 170 29.70 32.18 -12.95
CA GLN A 170 29.18 33.33 -12.21
C GLN A 170 29.96 33.54 -10.90
N ARG A 171 30.28 32.47 -10.16
CA ARG A 171 31.10 32.54 -8.94
C ARG A 171 32.49 33.09 -9.26
N HIS A 172 33.17 32.54 -10.27
CA HIS A 172 34.49 33.04 -10.68
C HIS A 172 34.46 34.52 -11.08
N ARG A 173 33.41 34.97 -11.78
CA ARG A 173 33.25 36.40 -12.13
C ARG A 173 33.06 37.27 -10.89
N GLN A 174 32.29 36.80 -9.90
CA GLN A 174 32.12 37.51 -8.63
C GLN A 174 33.44 37.58 -7.87
N ASP A 175 34.19 36.49 -7.79
CA ASP A 175 35.49 36.43 -7.11
C ASP A 175 36.52 37.37 -7.75
N ILE A 176 36.60 37.40 -9.08
CA ILE A 176 37.49 38.33 -9.79
C ILE A 176 37.05 39.78 -9.56
N SER A 177 35.74 40.05 -9.58
CA SER A 177 35.21 41.39 -9.33
C SER A 177 35.54 41.88 -7.91
N THR A 178 35.40 41.02 -6.90
CA THR A 178 35.75 41.37 -5.51
C THR A 178 37.24 41.60 -5.35
N GLN A 179 38.10 40.78 -5.98
CA GLN A 179 39.54 40.99 -6.00
C GLN A 179 39.92 42.32 -6.68
N LEU A 180 39.29 42.64 -7.82
CA LEU A 180 39.53 43.90 -8.54
C LEU A 180 39.11 45.11 -7.70
N LEU A 181 37.97 45.02 -7.00
CA LEU A 181 37.56 46.05 -6.05
C LEU A 181 38.55 46.19 -4.89
N GLY A 182 39.06 45.07 -4.35
CA GLY A 182 40.09 45.06 -3.31
C GLY A 182 41.36 45.78 -3.74
N THR A 183 41.93 45.39 -4.89
CA THR A 183 43.13 46.03 -5.46
C THR A 183 42.91 47.51 -5.81
N ARG A 184 41.73 47.87 -6.34
CA ARG A 184 41.38 49.28 -6.61
C ARG A 184 41.32 50.11 -5.33
N ASN A 185 40.75 49.56 -4.26
CA ASN A 185 40.72 50.22 -2.96
C ASN A 185 42.12 50.40 -2.37
N GLU A 186 42.98 49.39 -2.50
CA GLU A 186 44.39 49.50 -2.09
C GLU A 186 45.14 50.56 -2.88
N LEU A 187 44.96 50.60 -4.20
CA LEU A 187 45.55 51.61 -5.07
C LEU A 187 45.08 53.02 -4.69
N ALA A 188 43.79 53.21 -4.44
CA ALA A 188 43.25 54.49 -3.97
C ALA A 188 43.86 54.90 -2.63
N ARG A 189 44.02 53.96 -1.69
CA ARG A 189 44.68 54.19 -0.39
C ARG A 189 46.15 54.61 -0.57
N LEU A 190 46.89 53.92 -1.43
CA LEU A 190 48.30 54.25 -1.70
C LEU A 190 48.43 55.61 -2.38
N HIS A 191 47.55 55.92 -3.33
CA HIS A 191 47.53 57.21 -4.01
C HIS A 191 47.24 58.36 -3.02
N ALA A 192 46.25 58.19 -2.13
CA ALA A 192 45.96 59.17 -1.09
C ALA A 192 47.16 59.43 -0.15
N ARG A 193 47.90 58.38 0.23
CA ARG A 193 49.13 58.51 1.03
C ARG A 193 50.23 59.26 0.28
N LEU A 194 50.38 58.99 -1.01
CA LEU A 194 51.37 59.65 -1.86
C LEU A 194 51.04 61.14 -2.05
N GLU A 195 49.77 61.48 -2.27
CA GLU A 195 49.34 62.88 -2.36
C GLU A 195 49.50 63.63 -1.03
N ALA A 196 49.21 62.99 0.10
CA ALA A 196 49.47 63.56 1.43
C ALA A 196 50.97 63.86 1.64
N ALA A 197 51.85 62.90 1.31
CA ALA A 197 53.30 63.10 1.39
C ALA A 197 53.79 64.21 0.45
N ARG A 198 53.24 64.31 -0.76
CA ARG A 198 53.54 65.41 -1.70
C ARG A 198 53.14 66.77 -1.13
N GLN A 199 51.95 66.87 -0.52
CA GLN A 199 51.48 68.10 0.12
C GLN A 199 52.39 68.51 1.28
N GLU A 200 52.85 67.56 2.09
CA GLU A 200 53.82 67.83 3.15
C GLU A 200 55.16 68.34 2.59
N VAL A 201 55.69 67.71 1.54
CA VAL A 201 56.92 68.16 0.87
C VAL A 201 56.76 69.59 0.34
N LEU A 202 55.69 69.87 -0.39
CA LEU A 202 55.40 71.21 -0.91
C LEU A 202 55.27 72.26 0.21
N HIS A 203 54.67 71.89 1.34
CA HIS A 203 54.58 72.76 2.51
C HIS A 203 55.97 73.12 3.04
N TRP A 204 56.84 72.12 3.24
CA TRP A 204 58.20 72.34 3.72
C TRP A 204 59.08 73.08 2.71
N GLU A 205 58.93 72.83 1.41
CA GLU A 205 59.60 73.60 0.36
C GLU A 205 59.18 75.08 0.38
N SER A 206 57.89 75.36 0.58
CA SER A 206 57.39 76.74 0.75
C SER A 206 57.96 77.41 2.00
N CYS A 207 57.97 76.72 3.15
CA CYS A 207 58.61 77.23 4.36
C CYS A 207 60.11 77.50 4.15
N TRP A 208 60.82 76.59 3.47
CA TRP A 208 62.23 76.73 3.16
C TRP A 208 62.50 77.94 2.25
N THR A 209 61.76 78.09 1.17
CA THR A 209 61.89 79.26 0.27
C THR A 209 61.60 80.57 0.98
N HIS A 210 60.64 80.60 1.91
CA HIS A 210 60.37 81.78 2.74
C HIS A 210 61.54 82.12 3.68
N ILE A 211 62.10 81.12 4.36
CA ILE A 211 63.29 81.28 5.21
C ILE A 211 64.46 81.80 4.37
N GLN A 212 64.70 81.21 3.20
CA GLN A 212 65.77 81.61 2.29
C GLN A 212 65.59 83.06 1.80
N SER A 213 64.38 83.43 1.39
CA SER A 213 64.06 84.81 0.96
C SER A 213 64.30 85.81 2.09
N THR A 214 63.86 85.48 3.30
CA THR A 214 64.09 86.32 4.49
C THR A 214 65.59 86.42 4.82
N ALA A 215 66.35 85.33 4.68
CA ALA A 215 67.79 85.35 4.88
C ALA A 215 68.50 86.23 3.84
N ILE A 216 68.09 86.19 2.57
CA ILE A 216 68.59 87.08 1.51
C ILE A 216 68.29 88.54 1.86
N GLN A 217 67.05 88.87 2.24
CA GLN A 217 66.67 90.23 2.64
C GLN A 217 67.48 90.73 3.85
N LYS A 218 67.63 89.90 4.89
CA LYS A 218 68.46 90.25 6.07
C LYS A 218 69.93 90.43 5.70
N THR A 219 70.46 89.60 4.80
CA THR A 219 71.85 89.73 4.32
C THR A 219 72.04 91.01 3.52
N LEU A 220 71.06 91.39 2.70
CA LEU A 220 71.06 92.64 1.95
C LEU A 220 71.00 93.85 2.88
N LEU A 221 70.05 93.89 3.83
CA LEU A 221 69.95 94.95 4.84
C LEU A 221 71.24 95.07 5.66
N LEU A 222 71.84 93.94 6.07
CA LEU A 222 73.13 93.95 6.74
C LEU A 222 74.21 94.58 5.85
N GLY A 223 74.23 94.26 4.56
CA GLY A 223 75.10 94.88 3.57
C GLY A 223 74.89 96.39 3.45
N GLU A 224 73.65 96.85 3.39
CA GLU A 224 73.27 98.27 3.32
C GLU A 224 73.67 99.03 4.59
N ILE A 225 73.39 98.48 5.78
CA ILE A 225 73.80 99.06 7.06
C ILE A 225 75.32 99.15 7.12
N LYS A 226 76.04 98.08 6.74
CA LYS A 226 77.51 98.09 6.68
C LYS A 226 78.04 99.20 5.78
N LEU A 227 77.42 99.39 4.61
CA LEU A 227 77.75 100.46 3.67
C LEU A 227 77.45 101.86 4.23
N ALA A 228 76.29 102.04 4.88
CA ALA A 228 75.91 103.31 5.49
C ALA A 228 76.85 103.68 6.66
N VAL A 229 77.19 102.72 7.52
CA VAL A 229 78.18 102.89 8.60
C VAL A 229 79.54 103.28 8.01
N LEU A 230 80.01 102.56 6.99
CA LEU A 230 81.26 102.88 6.32
C LEU A 230 81.24 104.29 5.73
N ASN A 231 80.15 104.69 5.07
CA ASN A 231 80.00 106.01 4.48
C ASN A 231 79.97 107.13 5.55
N LEU A 232 79.22 106.94 6.64
CA LEU A 232 79.16 107.91 7.75
C LEU A 232 80.50 108.05 8.44
N PHE A 233 81.19 106.94 8.70
CA PHE A 233 82.55 106.91 9.25
C PHE A 233 83.52 107.68 8.34
N GLN A 234 83.49 107.44 7.03
CA GLN A 234 84.30 108.19 6.07
C GLN A 234 83.98 109.70 6.06
N GLN A 235 82.71 110.09 6.22
CA GLN A 235 82.30 111.49 6.27
C GLN A 235 82.73 112.20 7.57
N THR A 236 82.54 111.58 8.73
CA THR A 236 82.96 112.16 10.03
C THR A 236 84.46 112.26 10.16
N THR A 237 85.21 111.24 9.70
CA THR A 237 86.67 111.27 9.69
C THR A 237 87.23 112.31 8.72
N ALA A 238 86.58 112.50 7.56
CA ALA A 238 86.90 113.59 6.63
C ALA A 238 86.64 114.99 7.23
N GLN A 239 85.55 115.17 8.00
CA GLN A 239 85.21 116.45 8.63
C GLN A 239 86.09 116.78 9.84
N LEU A 240 86.43 115.78 10.66
CA LEU A 240 87.22 115.95 11.89
C LEU A 240 88.75 115.90 11.63
N ARG A 241 89.19 115.69 10.38
CA ARG A 241 90.60 115.48 10.00
C ARG A 241 91.31 114.43 10.87
N ILE A 242 90.56 113.40 11.30
CA ILE A 242 91.11 112.28 12.05
C ILE A 242 91.67 111.30 11.01
N PRO A 243 92.97 110.95 11.03
CA PRO A 243 93.49 109.89 10.17
C PRO A 243 92.86 108.58 10.61
N THR A 244 92.09 107.94 9.73
CA THR A 244 91.49 106.63 10.05
C THR A 244 91.99 105.54 9.13
N ASP A 245 92.64 104.57 9.76
CA ASP A 245 93.16 103.33 9.21
C ASP A 245 92.46 102.16 9.91
N THR A 246 91.12 102.13 9.87
CA THR A 246 90.32 101.00 10.37
C THR A 246 89.54 100.37 9.23
N ALA A 247 90.09 99.27 8.71
CA ALA A 247 89.49 98.45 7.67
C ALA A 247 88.34 97.57 8.23
N GLN A 248 87.20 97.62 7.54
CA GLN A 248 86.14 96.60 7.44
C GLN A 248 85.51 95.97 8.69
N ASP A 249 85.82 96.40 9.91
CA ASP A 249 85.03 96.04 11.10
C ASP A 249 83.93 97.08 11.35
N THR A 250 82.70 96.70 11.05
CA THR A 250 81.51 97.58 11.19
C THR A 250 81.26 97.99 12.64
N LYS A 251 81.62 97.15 13.62
CA LYS A 251 81.45 97.47 15.04
C LYS A 251 82.46 98.54 15.47
N ALA A 252 83.73 98.35 15.08
CA ALA A 252 84.78 99.34 15.35
C ALA A 252 84.50 100.69 14.66
N GLN A 253 83.85 100.70 13.49
CA GLN A 253 83.44 101.92 12.79
C GLN A 253 82.32 102.68 13.52
N LEU A 254 81.33 101.98 14.06
CA LEU A 254 80.27 102.60 14.87
C LEU A 254 80.79 103.15 16.20
N ASP A 255 81.77 102.49 16.83
CA ASP A 255 82.36 102.96 18.09
C ASP A 255 83.21 104.24 17.93
N MET A 256 83.57 104.62 16.68
CA MET A 256 84.33 105.84 16.36
C MET A 256 83.47 107.02 15.86
N VAL A 257 82.22 106.79 15.47
CA VAL A 257 81.26 107.82 15.02
C VAL A 257 80.48 108.34 16.22
#